data_AF-A0A3M1J1R5-F1
#
_entry.id   AF-A0A3M1J1R5-F1
#
_cell.length_a   1.000
_cell.length_b   1.000
_cell.length_c   1.000
_cell.angle_alpha   90.00
_cell.angle_beta   90.00
_cell.angle_gamma   90.00
#
_symmetry.space_group_name_H-M   'P 1'
#
loop_
_entity.id
_entity.type
_entity.pdbx_description
1 polymer ?
#
loop_
_entity_poly.entity_id
_entity_poly.type
_entity_poly.pdbx_seq_one_letter_code
_entity_poly.pdbx_strand_id
1 'polypeptide(L)'
;TAAQLMSEQGFTDAQIARVGKLLRKEGLKRDLEVQALEDVACIVFLEHYLEAFAAGHDDDKVIAILRKTWRKMSPRAHEAARALELPPAAGRLVAKALEGEAS
;
A
#
# COMPACT_ATOMS: atom_id res chain seq x y z
N THR A 1 7.83 -21.67 1.94
CA THR A 1 7.17 -20.42 2.37
C THR A 1 8.19 -19.52 3.06
N ALA A 2 7.91 -18.23 3.30
CA ALA A 2 8.84 -17.34 4.02
C ALA A 2 9.23 -17.92 5.40
N ALA A 3 8.28 -18.54 6.11
CA ALA A 3 8.53 -19.19 7.40
C ALA A 3 9.52 -20.35 7.32
N GLN A 4 9.41 -21.22 6.31
CA GLN A 4 10.34 -22.33 6.10
C GLN A 4 11.76 -21.82 5.83
N LEU A 5 11.91 -20.85 4.91
CA LEU A 5 13.21 -20.26 4.60
C LEU A 5 13.86 -19.63 5.84
N MET A 6 13.09 -18.88 6.63
CA MET A 6 13.60 -18.29 7.86
C MET A 6 14.01 -19.35 8.91
N SER A 7 13.24 -20.41 9.07
CA SER A 7 13.60 -21.51 9.97
C SER A 7 14.91 -22.19 9.55
N GLU A 8 15.07 -22.46 8.25
CA GLU A 8 16.30 -23.04 7.68
C GLU A 8 17.53 -22.15 7.86
N GLN A 9 17.34 -20.83 7.94
CA GLN A 9 18.40 -19.86 8.22
C GLN A 9 18.60 -19.57 9.72
N GLY A 10 17.93 -20.31 10.61
CA GLY A 10 18.13 -20.23 12.06
C GLY A 10 17.41 -19.07 12.76
N PHE A 11 16.40 -18.45 12.12
CA PHE A 11 15.56 -17.46 12.79
C PHE A 11 14.66 -18.12 13.86
N THR A 12 14.42 -17.40 14.94
CA THR A 12 13.54 -17.85 16.03
C THR A 12 12.07 -17.88 15.62
N ASP A 13 11.28 -18.72 16.29
CA ASP A 13 9.82 -18.80 16.07
C ASP A 13 9.13 -17.43 16.26
N ALA A 14 9.60 -16.62 17.21
CA ALA A 14 9.08 -15.28 17.43
C ALA A 14 9.33 -14.35 16.23
N GLN A 15 10.52 -14.41 15.63
CA GLN A 15 10.85 -13.63 14.42
C GLN A 15 10.03 -14.11 13.22
N ILE A 16 9.89 -15.43 13.05
CA ILE A 16 9.08 -16.03 11.99
C ILE A 16 7.61 -15.60 12.13
N ALA A 17 7.06 -15.67 13.34
CA ALA A 17 5.70 -15.22 13.63
C ALA A 17 5.55 -13.72 13.35
N ARG A 18 6.54 -12.89 13.73
CA ARG A 18 6.52 -11.44 13.46
C ARG A 18 6.47 -11.14 11.97
N VAL A 19 7.36 -11.74 11.18
CA VAL A 19 7.38 -11.56 9.72
C VAL A 19 6.09 -12.08 9.09
N GLY A 20 5.57 -13.22 9.57
CA GLY A 20 4.28 -13.75 9.11
C GLY A 20 3.14 -12.73 9.31
N LYS A 21 3.08 -12.08 10.47
CA LYS A 21 2.10 -11.04 10.78
C LYS A 21 2.23 -9.83 9.84
N LEU A 22 3.47 -9.39 9.61
CA LEU A 22 3.77 -8.28 8.69
C LEU A 22 3.34 -8.60 7.26
N LEU A 23 3.71 -9.77 6.73
CA LEU A 23 3.38 -10.18 5.36
C LEU A 23 1.87 -10.31 5.13
N ARG A 24 1.12 -10.83 6.11
CA ARG A 24 -0.34 -10.95 6.05
C ARG A 24 -1.08 -9.65 6.40
N LYS A 25 -0.34 -8.59 6.78
CA LYS A 25 -0.89 -7.30 7.20
C LYS A 25 -1.83 -7.41 8.40
N GLU A 26 -1.58 -8.37 9.27
CA GLU A 26 -2.41 -8.65 10.44
C GLU A 26 -2.26 -7.54 11.48
N GLY A 27 -3.33 -6.79 11.75
CA GLY A 27 -3.28 -5.66 12.68
C GLY A 27 -3.05 -4.31 12.00
N LEU A 28 -3.33 -4.19 10.70
CA LEU A 28 -3.42 -2.89 10.02
C LEU A 28 -4.24 -1.88 10.85
N LYS A 29 -3.77 -0.63 10.91
CA LYS A 29 -4.27 0.46 11.77
C LYS A 29 -4.10 0.27 13.29
N ARG A 30 -3.53 -0.83 13.76
CA ARG A 30 -3.32 -1.11 15.20
C ARG A 30 -1.86 -1.40 15.55
N ASP A 31 -1.11 -2.01 14.64
CA ASP A 31 0.30 -2.35 14.79
C ASP A 31 1.16 -1.41 13.92
N LEU A 32 2.11 -0.72 14.55
CA LEU A 32 2.89 0.33 13.90
C LEU A 32 3.76 -0.16 12.75
N GLU A 33 4.41 -1.33 12.87
CA GLU A 33 5.25 -1.83 11.78
C GLU A 33 4.41 -2.41 10.64
N VAL A 34 3.25 -3.00 10.96
CA VAL A 34 2.29 -3.44 9.93
C VAL A 34 1.79 -2.24 9.15
N GLN A 35 1.45 -1.14 9.85
CA GLN A 35 1.03 0.10 9.22
C GLN A 35 2.15 0.69 8.36
N ALA A 36 3.38 0.78 8.88
CA ALA A 36 4.52 1.29 8.13
C ALA A 36 4.78 0.47 6.85
N LEU A 37 4.68 -0.86 6.92
CA LEU A 37 4.86 -1.72 5.76
C LEU A 37 3.73 -1.56 4.74
N GLU A 38 2.49 -1.34 5.16
CA GLU A 38 1.37 -1.04 4.24
C GLU A 38 1.52 0.33 3.60
N ASP A 39 1.88 1.35 4.39
CA ASP A 39 2.10 2.70 3.91
C ASP A 39 3.17 2.72 2.80
N VAL A 40 4.33 2.09 3.04
CA VAL A 40 5.39 1.96 2.03
C VAL A 40 4.90 1.20 0.81
N ALA A 41 4.20 0.08 0.97
CA ALA A 41 3.67 -0.68 -0.16
C ALA A 41 2.69 0.14 -1.01
N CYS A 42 1.82 0.94 -0.39
CA CYS A 42 0.88 1.82 -1.08
C CYS A 42 1.59 2.96 -1.80
N ILE A 43 2.57 3.62 -1.19
CA ILE A 43 3.35 4.70 -1.81
C ILE A 43 4.12 4.16 -3.03
N VAL A 44 4.82 3.04 -2.86
CA VAL A 44 5.54 2.37 -3.95
C VAL A 44 4.60 2.00 -5.10
N PHE A 45 3.39 1.50 -4.80
CA PHE A 45 2.38 1.25 -5.82
C PHE A 45 2.01 2.52 -6.59
N LEU A 46 1.70 3.62 -5.89
CA LEU A 46 1.32 4.89 -6.51
C LEU A 46 2.43 5.45 -7.40
N GLU A 47 3.67 5.41 -6.93
CA GLU A 47 4.83 6.01 -7.61
C GLU A 47 5.31 5.17 -8.80
N HIS A 48 5.39 3.85 -8.66
CA HIS A 48 6.08 3.00 -9.64
C HIS A 48 5.18 2.07 -10.44
N TYR A 49 3.97 1.76 -9.97
CA TYR A 49 3.15 0.72 -10.57
C TYR A 49 1.78 1.21 -11.07
N LEU A 50 1.31 2.36 -10.57
CA LEU A 50 -0.02 2.87 -10.90
C LEU A 50 -0.20 3.13 -12.40
N GLU A 51 0.79 3.73 -13.07
CA GLU A 51 0.68 4.04 -14.49
C GLU A 51 0.49 2.78 -15.35
N ALA A 52 1.37 1.79 -15.16
CA ALA A 52 1.27 0.52 -15.87
C ALA A 52 -0.03 -0.23 -15.53
N PHE A 53 -0.45 -0.20 -14.26
CA PHE A 53 -1.72 -0.78 -13.83
C PHE A 53 -2.91 -0.09 -14.50
N ALA A 54 -2.92 1.25 -14.55
CA ALA A 54 -3.99 2.03 -15.15
C ALA A 54 -4.11 1.81 -16.66
N ALA A 55 -2.99 1.59 -17.36
CA ALA A 55 -3.01 1.29 -18.79
C ALA A 55 -3.75 -0.03 -19.15
N GLY A 56 -3.87 -0.96 -18.21
CA GLY A 56 -4.54 -2.26 -18.40
C GLY A 56 -5.98 -2.33 -17.90
N HIS A 57 -6.54 -1.26 -17.36
CA HIS A 57 -7.85 -1.26 -16.69
C HIS A 57 -8.66 -0.01 -16.99
N ASP A 58 -9.99 -0.10 -16.92
CA ASP A 58 -10.86 1.07 -17.03
C ASP A 58 -10.72 2.03 -15.82
N ASP A 59 -11.03 3.30 -16.05
CA ASP A 59 -10.94 4.37 -15.03
C ASP A 59 -11.69 4.01 -13.74
N ASP A 60 -12.89 3.44 -13.83
CA ASP A 60 -13.74 3.13 -12.67
C ASP A 60 -13.09 2.06 -11.79
N LYS A 61 -12.52 1.03 -12.40
CA LYS A 61 -11.75 -0.01 -11.72
C LYS A 61 -10.53 0.58 -11.01
N VAL A 62 -9.78 1.45 -11.70
CA VAL A 62 -8.57 2.07 -11.13
C VAL A 62 -8.94 2.98 -9.96
N ILE A 63 -9.96 3.82 -10.11
CA ILE A 63 -10.48 4.70 -9.05
C ILE A 63 -10.92 3.88 -7.83
N ALA A 64 -11.64 2.78 -8.04
CA ALA A 64 -12.07 1.91 -6.94
C ALA A 64 -10.89 1.27 -6.19
N ILE A 65 -9.79 0.92 -6.90
CA ILE A 65 -8.55 0.43 -6.29
C ILE A 65 -7.84 1.55 -5.54
N LEU A 66 -7.70 2.74 -6.13
CA LEU A 66 -7.09 3.90 -5.48
C LEU A 66 -7.78 4.26 -4.16
N ARG A 67 -9.12 4.28 -4.12
CA ARG A 67 -9.87 4.48 -2.86
C ARG A 67 -9.61 3.38 -1.83
N LYS A 68 -9.45 2.12 -2.26
CA LYS A 68 -9.09 1.02 -1.35
C LYS A 68 -7.66 1.16 -0.84
N THR A 69 -6.72 1.57 -1.68
CA THR A 69 -5.33 1.85 -1.30
C THR A 69 -5.28 2.98 -0.29
N TRP A 70 -5.95 4.10 -0.57
CA TRP A 70 -5.96 5.28 0.30
C TRP A 70 -6.51 4.97 1.70
N ARG A 71 -7.63 4.24 1.81
CA ARG A 71 -8.24 3.89 3.11
C ARG A 71 -7.37 3.03 4.02
N LYS A 72 -6.34 2.37 3.50
CA LYS A 72 -5.41 1.54 4.29
C LYS A 72 -4.24 2.34 4.85
N MET A 73 -3.92 3.45 4.22
CA MET A 73 -2.77 4.29 4.53
C MET A 73 -3.01 5.13 5.80
N SER A 74 -1.94 5.47 6.48
CA SER A 74 -1.95 6.43 7.58
C SER A 74 -2.02 7.89 7.06
N PRO A 75 -2.38 8.86 7.92
CA PRO A 75 -2.35 10.29 7.55
C PRO A 75 -0.98 10.75 7.03
N ARG A 76 0.11 10.29 7.67
CA ARG A 76 1.48 10.59 7.23
C ARG A 76 1.76 10.05 5.82
N ALA A 77 1.25 8.85 5.51
CA ALA A 77 1.41 8.28 4.19
C ALA A 77 0.55 9.00 3.14
N HIS A 78 -0.62 9.54 3.51
CA HIS A 78 -1.39 10.42 2.63
C HIS A 78 -0.63 11.70 2.29
N GLU A 79 0.04 12.32 3.27
CA GLU A 79 0.90 13.47 3.03
C GLU A 79 2.05 13.14 2.07
N ALA A 80 2.76 12.03 2.31
CA ALA A 80 3.82 11.57 1.43
C ALA A 80 3.31 11.29 0.01
N ALA A 81 2.16 10.63 -0.14
CA ALA A 81 1.57 10.34 -1.44
C ALA A 81 1.11 11.58 -2.20
N ARG A 82 0.64 12.63 -1.50
CA ARG A 82 0.30 13.92 -2.13
C ARG A 82 1.53 14.66 -2.66
N ALA A 83 2.71 14.37 -2.13
CA ALA A 83 3.97 14.96 -2.57
C ALA A 83 4.60 14.23 -3.77
N LEU A 84 4.02 13.11 -4.23
CA LEU A 84 4.53 12.36 -5.38
C LEU A 84 4.33 13.13 -6.68
N GLU A 85 5.35 13.12 -7.53
CA GLU A 85 5.25 13.59 -8.91
C GLU A 85 4.71 12.48 -9.80
N LEU A 86 3.40 12.46 -10.01
CA LEU A 86 2.73 11.45 -10.83
C LEU A 86 2.59 11.90 -12.29
N PRO A 87 2.70 10.98 -13.26
CA PRO A 87 2.35 11.26 -14.65
C PRO A 87 0.92 11.83 -14.77
N PRO A 88 0.64 12.74 -15.72
CA PRO A 88 -0.65 13.45 -15.76
C PRO A 88 -1.88 12.55 -15.80
N ALA A 89 -1.81 11.39 -16.46
CA ALA A 89 -2.93 10.44 -16.51
C ALA A 89 -3.19 9.80 -15.14
N ALA A 90 -2.14 9.30 -14.48
CA ALA A 90 -2.23 8.73 -13.15
C ALA A 90 -2.67 9.76 -12.10
N GLY A 91 -2.12 10.98 -12.16
CA GLY A 91 -2.50 12.08 -11.28
C GLY A 91 -3.99 12.44 -11.36
N ARG A 92 -4.58 12.45 -12.57
CA ARG A 92 -6.03 12.65 -12.74
C ARG A 92 -6.86 11.57 -12.06
N LEU A 93 -6.44 10.30 -12.15
CA LEU A 93 -7.14 9.19 -11.51
C LEU A 93 -7.06 9.26 -9.98
N VAL A 94 -5.90 9.65 -9.44
CA VAL A 94 -5.73 9.90 -8.01
C VAL A 94 -6.62 11.05 -7.55
N ALA A 95 -6.65 12.18 -8.26
CA ALA A 95 -7.53 13.30 -7.93
C ALA A 95 -9.02 12.88 -7.88
N LYS A 96 -9.51 12.22 -8.94
CA LYS A 96 -10.90 11.69 -9.00
C LYS A 96 -11.20 10.70 -7.87
N ALA A 97 -10.22 9.89 -7.47
CA ALA A 97 -10.40 8.95 -6.37
C ALA A 97 -10.64 9.66 -5.04
N LEU A 98 -10.01 10.83 -4.83
CA LEU A 98 -10.02 11.58 -3.57
C LEU A 98 -11.10 12.67 -3.48
N GLU A 99 -11.75 13.04 -4.57
CA GLU A 99 -12.84 14.04 -4.61
C GLU A 99 -14.00 13.77 -3.63
N GLY A 100 -14.15 12.54 -3.12
CA GLY A 100 -15.18 12.16 -2.14
C GLY A 100 -14.68 11.82 -0.73
N GLU A 101 -13.37 11.91 -0.45
CA GLU A 101 -12.80 11.62 0.89
C GLU A 101 -12.56 12.89 1.74
N ALA A 102 -12.95 14.07 1.24
CA ALA A 102 -13.01 15.30 2.03
C ALA A 102 -14.29 15.33 2.89
N SER A 103 -14.37 14.49 3.92
CA SER A 103 -15.33 14.60 5.03
C SER A 103 -14.80 13.93 6.28
#